data_AF-A0A7Z9YD38-F1
#
_entry.id   AF-A0A7Z9YD38-F1
#
_cell.length_a   1.000
_cell.length_b   1.000
_cell.length_c   1.000
_cell.angle_alpha   90.00
_cell.angle_beta   90.00
_cell.angle_gamma   90.00
#
_symmetry.space_group_name_H-M   'P 1'
#
loop_
_entity.id
_entity.type
_entity.pdbx_description
1 polymer ?
#
loop_
_entity_poly.entity_id
_entity_poly.type
_entity_poly.pdbx_seq_one_letter_code
_entity_poly.pdbx_strand_id
1 'polypeptide(L)' 'MGILDRAKRIFKANINAALSKAEDPEKMLTQIVSDMQEQIVKVRQQVAAAIADQKKIEKQWRQYEEEAKTWQE' A
#
# COMPACT_ATOMS: atom_id res chain seq x y z
N MET A 1 -6.74 7.77 -12.28
CA MET A 1 -7.36 7.70 -10.94
C MET A 1 -6.96 6.39 -10.24
N GLY A 2 -5.75 6.33 -9.71
CA GLY A 2 -5.20 5.12 -9.09
C GLY A 2 -5.81 4.83 -7.72
N ILE A 3 -5.59 3.61 -7.18
CA ILE A 3 -5.99 3.23 -5.82
C ILE A 3 -5.35 4.17 -4.78
N LEU A 4 -4.10 4.59 -5.03
CA LEU A 4 -3.36 5.55 -4.21
C LEU A 4 -4.03 6.94 -4.16
N ASP A 5 -4.58 7.42 -5.28
CA ASP A 5 -5.30 8.71 -5.32
C ASP A 5 -6.60 8.68 -4.51
N ARG A 6 -7.26 7.51 -4.44
CA ARG A 6 -8.46 7.32 -3.61
C ARG A 6 -8.10 7.29 -2.13
N ALA A 7 -7.05 6.56 -1.76
CA ALA A 7 -6.54 6.53 -0.39
C ALA A 7 -6.14 7.93 0.09
N LYS A 8 -5.42 8.69 -0.75
CA LYS A 8 -5.02 10.08 -0.45
C LYS A 8 -6.23 11.00 -0.19
N ARG A 9 -7.32 10.84 -0.94
CA ARG A 9 -8.55 11.63 -0.75
C ARG A 9 -9.26 11.30 0.56
N ILE A 10 -9.42 10.01 0.87
CA ILE A 10 -10.03 9.57 2.14
C ILE A 10 -9.21 10.08 3.32
N PHE A 11 -7.88 9.97 3.23
CA PHE A 11 -6.97 10.45 4.26
C PHE A 11 -7.11 11.97 4.48
N LYS A 12 -7.10 12.77 3.41
CA LYS A 12 -7.29 14.23 3.49
C LYS A 12 -8.63 14.62 4.11
N ALA A 13 -9.71 13.91 3.81
CA ALA A 13 -11.02 14.14 4.40
C ALA A 13 -11.01 13.89 5.92
N ASN A 14 -10.36 12.82 6.36
CA ASN A 14 -10.23 12.49 7.78
C ASN A 14 -9.36 13.50 8.54
N ILE A 15 -8.26 13.98 7.95
CA ILE A 15 -7.44 15.04 8.55
C ILE A 15 -8.27 16.31 8.75
N ASN A 16 -9.01 16.74 7.71
CA ASN A 16 -9.84 17.94 7.79
C ASN A 16 -10.90 17.82 8.91
N ALA A 17 -11.51 16.63 9.06
CA ALA A 17 -12.45 16.36 10.14
C ALA A 17 -11.78 16.38 11.52
N ALA A 18 -10.56 15.84 11.65
CA ALA A 18 -9.79 15.87 12.90
C ALA A 18 -9.37 17.31 13.25
N LEU A 19 -8.87 18.10 12.29
CA LEU A 19 -8.46 19.49 12.49
C LEU A 19 -9.60 20.36 13.02
N SER A 20 -10.83 20.12 12.57
CA SER A 20 -12.00 20.87 13.03
C SER A 20 -12.32 20.72 14.53
N LYS A 21 -11.70 19.73 15.21
CA LYS A 21 -11.95 19.39 16.61
C LYS A 21 -10.72 19.52 17.51
N ALA A 22 -9.58 19.95 16.97
CA ALA A 22 -8.31 20.00 17.71
C ALA A 22 -8.12 21.37 18.38
N GLU A 23 -7.62 21.37 19.63
CA GLU A 23 -7.25 22.60 20.36
C GLU A 23 -6.03 23.32 19.74
N ASP A 24 -5.08 22.56 19.19
CA ASP A 24 -3.91 23.09 18.47
C ASP A 24 -3.77 22.39 17.09
N PRO A 25 -4.43 22.94 16.05
CA PRO A 25 -4.47 22.31 14.73
C PRO A 25 -3.12 22.32 14.01
N GLU A 26 -2.25 23.30 14.27
CA GLU A 26 -0.96 23.43 13.59
C GLU A 26 0.03 22.36 14.05
N LYS A 27 0.11 22.14 15.36
CA LYS A 27 0.94 21.07 15.93
C LYS A 27 0.44 19.69 15.51
N MET A 28 -0.88 19.49 15.51
CA MET A 28 -1.48 18.23 15.08
C MET A 28 -1.24 17.95 13.59
N LEU A 29 -1.36 18.94 12.72
CA LEU A 29 -1.07 18.80 11.29
C LEU A 29 0.40 18.40 11.08
N THR A 30 1.32 19.03 11.78
CA THR A 30 2.76 18.73 11.71
C THR A 30 3.05 17.29 12.13
N GLN A 31 2.43 16.82 13.22
CA GLN A 31 2.53 15.43 13.66
C GLN A 31 1.99 14.47 12.62
N ILE A 32 0.80 14.73 12.07
CA ILE A 32 0.18 13.89 11.04
C ILE A 32 1.08 13.78 9.80
N VAL A 33 1.67 14.90 9.35
CA VAL A 33 2.58 14.88 8.20
C VAL A 33 3.82 14.03 8.48
N SER A 34 4.38 14.11 9.70
CA SER A 34 5.50 13.27 10.11
C SER A 34 5.13 11.78 10.12
N ASP A 35 4.00 11.42 10.75
CA ASP A 35 3.49 10.05 10.81
C ASP A 35 3.21 9.50 9.40
N MET A 36 2.67 10.32 8.50
CA MET A 36 2.45 9.96 7.09
C MET A 36 3.75 9.65 6.35
N GLN A 37 4.81 10.44 6.58
CA GLN A 37 6.10 10.20 5.95
C GLN A 37 6.66 8.84 6.38
N GLU A 38 6.54 8.49 7.66
CA GLU A 38 6.92 7.17 8.16
C GLU A 38 6.06 6.05 7.55
N GLN A 39 4.74 6.26 7.47
CA GLN A 39 3.82 5.29 6.86
C GLN A 39 4.10 5.07 5.37
N ILE A 40 4.50 6.10 4.62
CA ILE A 40 4.88 5.96 3.21
C ILE A 40 6.06 4.99 3.04
N VAL A 41 7.05 5.02 3.94
CA VAL A 41 8.18 4.09 3.90
C VAL A 41 7.69 2.65 4.11
N LYS A 42 6.83 2.43 5.11
CA LYS A 42 6.23 1.11 5.39
C LYS A 42 5.41 0.58 4.22
N VAL A 43 4.58 1.43 3.61
CA VAL A 43 3.78 1.07 2.43
C VAL A 43 4.68 0.68 1.26
N ARG A 44 5.77 1.42 1.01
CA ARG A 44 6.73 1.06 -0.05
C ARG A 44 7.36 -0.31 0.18
N GLN A 45 7.73 -0.63 1.42
CA GLN A 45 8.28 -1.94 1.77
C GLN A 45 7.25 -3.05 1.56
N GLN A 46 6.00 -2.84 1.97
CA GLN A 46 4.91 -3.81 1.77
C GLN A 46 4.61 -4.03 0.29
N VAL A 47 4.60 -2.97 -0.52
CA VAL A 47 4.43 -3.08 -1.98
C VAL A 47 5.58 -3.87 -2.60
N ALA A 48 6.82 -3.63 -2.17
CA ALA A 48 7.97 -4.41 -2.65
C ALA A 48 7.85 -5.89 -2.31
N ALA A 49 7.41 -6.22 -1.08
CA ALA A 49 7.15 -7.60 -0.67
C ALA A 49 6.03 -8.24 -1.51
N ALA A 50 4.91 -7.53 -1.73
CA ALA A 50 3.81 -8.02 -2.55
C ALA A 50 4.23 -8.28 -4.02
N ILE A 51 5.11 -7.44 -4.59
CA ILE A 51 5.68 -7.67 -5.93
C ILE A 51 6.58 -8.91 -5.94
N ALA A 52 7.38 -9.12 -4.90
CA ALA A 52 8.21 -10.32 -4.78
C ALA A 52 7.36 -11.58 -4.68
N ASP A 53 6.29 -11.56 -3.88
CA ASP A 53 5.33 -12.65 -3.76
C ASP A 53 4.63 -12.92 -5.10
N GLN A 54 4.20 -11.88 -5.81
CA GLN A 54 3.62 -12.01 -7.15
C GLN A 54 4.57 -12.75 -8.10
N LYS A 55 5.85 -12.35 -8.16
CA LYS A 55 6.85 -13.01 -9.02
C LYS A 55 7.10 -14.46 -8.63
N LYS A 56 7.10 -14.75 -7.32
CA LYS A 56 7.26 -16.11 -6.81
C LYS A 56 6.10 -17.01 -7.23
N ILE A 57 4.87 -16.52 -7.07
CA ILE A 57 3.65 -17.24 -7.46
C ILE A 57 3.63 -17.45 -8.98
N GLU A 58 3.98 -16.43 -9.76
CA GLU A 58 4.04 -16.55 -11.22
C GLU A 58 5.06 -17.62 -11.66
N LYS A 59 6.23 -17.67 -11.02
CA LYS A 59 7.22 -18.71 -11.29
C LYS A 59 6.68 -20.11 -10.95
N GLN A 60 6.05 -20.27 -9.79
CA GLN A 60 5.46 -21.55 -9.38
C GLN A 60 4.35 -21.98 -10.34
N TRP A 61 3.50 -21.04 -10.75
CA TRP A 61 2.44 -21.32 -11.72
C TRP A 61 3.01 -21.84 -13.05
N ARG A 62 4.05 -21.20 -13.59
CA ARG A 62 4.72 -21.68 -14.81
C ARG A 62 5.32 -23.07 -14.65
N GLN A 63 5.95 -23.36 -13.52
CA GLN A 63 6.50 -24.70 -13.23
C GLN A 63 5.39 -25.76 -13.22
N TYR A 64 4.28 -25.50 -12.54
CA TYR A 64 3.14 -26.42 -12.51
C TYR A 64 2.47 -26.57 -13.88
N GLU A 65 2.45 -25.51 -14.69
CA GLU A 65 1.94 -25.58 -16.06
C GLU A 65 2.82 -26.50 -16.94
N GLU A 66 4.14 -26.39 -16.83
CA GLU A 66 5.09 -27.27 -17.55
C GLU A 66 5.01 -28.73 -17.07
N GLU A 67 4.93 -28.95 -15.76
CA GLU A 67 4.73 -30.27 -15.20
C GLU A 67 3.43 -30.88 -15.72
N ALA A 68 2.32 -30.14 -15.66
CA ALA A 68 1.02 -30.61 -16.15
C ALA A 68 1.04 -30.98 -17.64
N LYS A 69 1.78 -30.24 -18.48
CA LYS A 69 1.98 -30.59 -19.90
C LYS A 69 2.75 -31.89 -20.04
N THR A 70 3.83 -32.07 -19.28
CA THR A 70 4.60 -33.33 -19.27
C THR A 70 3.75 -34.53 -18.87
N TRP A 71 2.81 -34.37 -17.94
CA TRP A 71 1.90 -35.46 -17.53
C TRP A 71 0.82 -35.80 -18.58
N GLN A 72 0.54 -34.89 -19.52
CA GLN A 72 -0.47 -35.09 -20.56
C GLN A 72 0.09 -35.71 -21.84
N GLU A 73 1.41 -35.70 -22.01
CA GLU A 73 2.15 -36.42 -23.07
C GLU A 73 2.38 -37.89 -22.70
#